data_AF-A0AA42NZ29-F1
#
_entry.id   AF-A0AA42NZ29-F1
#
_cell.length_a   1.000
_cell.length_b   1.000
_cell.length_c   1.000
_cell.angle_alpha   90.00
_cell.angle_beta   90.00
_cell.angle_gamma   90.00
#
_symmetry.space_group_name_H-M   'P 1'
#
loop_
_entity.id
_entity.type
_entity.pdbx_description
1 polymer ?
#
loop_
_entity_poly.entity_id
_entity_poly.type
_entity_poly.pdbx_seq_one_letter_code
_entity_poly.pdbx_strand_id
1 'polypeptide(L)'
;MLQWSRVFVLLVAALACSACGPRYFVEPPTHEAGRICASVCESQKVTCDFHNRARAESDQRSCESEKSRVISRCSGIADDKQRHNCEGGNGAGNYCGSPALPSCNAPYAQCLLSCGGTVNEVRTDTGVPVY
;
A
#
# COMPACT_ATOMS: atom_id res chain seq x y z
N MET A 1 34.32 -1.24 21.88
CA MET A 1 33.06 -1.77 21.30
C MET A 1 31.98 -0.70 21.10
N LEU A 2 31.83 0.32 21.97
CA LEU A 2 30.81 1.38 21.82
C LEU A 2 30.96 2.29 20.57
N GLN A 3 32.19 2.49 20.07
CA GLN A 3 32.45 3.46 19.00
C GLN A 3 31.96 2.97 17.62
N TRP A 4 32.05 1.66 17.36
CA TRP A 4 31.51 1.04 16.14
C TRP A 4 29.98 1.01 16.13
N SER A 5 29.35 0.82 17.30
CA SER A 5 27.89 0.84 17.43
C SER A 5 27.31 2.23 17.12
N ARG A 6 27.98 3.31 17.52
CA ARG A 6 27.59 4.68 17.17
C ARG A 6 27.71 4.98 15.68
N VAL A 7 28.79 4.51 15.05
CA VAL A 7 28.98 4.67 13.60
C VAL A 7 27.91 3.89 12.84
N PHE A 8 27.58 2.68 13.28
CA PHE A 8 26.55 1.84 12.64
C PHE A 8 25.16 2.46 12.78
N VAL A 9 24.80 2.99 13.96
CA VAL A 9 23.54 3.71 14.17
C VAL A 9 23.46 4.96 13.30
N LEU A 10 24.56 5.72 13.17
CA LEU A 10 24.61 6.90 12.30
C LEU A 10 24.48 6.52 10.82
N LEU A 11 25.08 5.40 10.38
CA LEU A 11 24.98 4.91 9.01
C LEU A 11 23.56 4.41 8.69
N VAL A 12 22.92 3.69 9.60
CA VAL A 12 21.52 3.24 9.45
C VAL A 12 20.56 4.44 9.47
N ALA A 13 20.79 5.43 10.32
CA ALA A 13 20.00 6.66 10.33
C ALA A 13 20.18 7.48 9.03
N ALA A 14 21.41 7.56 8.51
CA ALA A 14 21.69 8.25 7.25
C ALA A 14 21.06 7.53 6.04
N LEU A 15 21.07 6.19 6.01
CA LEU A 15 20.36 5.42 4.98
C LEU A 15 18.84 5.53 5.10
N ALA A 16 18.29 5.63 6.32
CA ALA A 16 16.86 5.82 6.53
C ALA A 16 16.38 7.20 6.03
N CYS A 17 17.24 8.23 6.12
CA CYS A 17 16.91 9.57 5.65
C CYS A 17 17.00 9.75 4.13
N SER A 18 17.78 8.95 3.40
CA SER A 18 17.91 9.08 1.93
C SER A 18 16.77 8.47 1.12
N ALA A 19 15.87 7.72 1.77
CA ALA A 19 14.66 7.15 1.16
C ALA A 19 13.38 7.98 1.42
N CYS A 20 13.47 9.10 2.14
CA CYS A 20 12.30 9.83 2.63
C CYS A 20 12.00 11.08 1.79
N GLY A 21 11.38 10.90 0.62
CA GLY A 21 10.68 12.02 -0.02
C GLY A 21 10.26 11.74 -1.46
N PRO A 22 9.08 12.25 -1.88
CA PRO A 22 8.74 12.28 -3.30
C PRO A 22 9.79 13.12 -4.03
N ARG A 23 10.32 12.61 -5.15
CA ARG A 23 11.39 13.28 -5.89
C ARG A 23 10.89 14.46 -6.72
N TYR A 24 9.61 14.46 -7.04
CA TYR A 24 8.96 15.49 -7.85
C TYR A 24 7.45 15.48 -7.62
N PHE A 25 6.82 16.62 -7.90
CA PHE A 25 5.38 16.85 -7.82
C PHE A 25 4.85 17.14 -9.21
N VAL A 26 3.67 16.61 -9.55
CA VAL A 26 2.99 16.93 -10.80
C VAL A 26 1.85 17.89 -10.53
N GLU A 27 1.91 19.05 -11.16
CA GLU A 27 0.90 20.09 -11.14
C GLU A 27 -0.15 19.80 -12.23
N PRO A 28 -1.45 19.92 -11.91
CA PRO A 28 -2.48 19.81 -12.94
C PRO A 28 -2.41 20.98 -13.94
N PRO A 29 -2.80 20.77 -15.21
CA PRO A 29 -2.80 21.82 -16.22
C PRO A 29 -3.82 22.94 -15.89
N THR A 30 -3.42 24.20 -16.13
CA THR A 30 -4.24 25.39 -15.84
C THR A 30 -5.19 25.79 -16.97
N HIS A 31 -4.91 25.35 -18.20
CA HIS A 31 -5.70 25.66 -19.39
C HIS A 31 -6.95 24.78 -19.50
N GLU A 32 -8.00 25.29 -20.14
CA GLU A 32 -9.35 24.68 -20.11
C GLU A 32 -9.39 23.25 -20.66
N ALA A 33 -8.77 22.99 -21.81
CA ALA A 33 -8.69 21.64 -22.39
C ALA A 33 -7.96 20.65 -21.48
N GLY A 34 -6.88 21.09 -20.82
CA GLY A 34 -6.12 20.29 -19.88
C GLY A 34 -6.91 19.94 -18.63
N ARG A 35 -7.75 20.86 -18.12
CA ARG A 35 -8.64 20.56 -16.97
C ARG A 35 -9.66 19.48 -17.29
N ILE A 36 -10.22 19.50 -18.49
CA ILE A 36 -11.14 18.43 -18.95
C ILE A 36 -10.39 17.09 -19.00
N CYS A 37 -9.18 17.08 -19.56
CA CYS A 37 -8.35 15.88 -19.60
C CYS A 37 -8.00 15.37 -18.18
N ALA A 38 -7.63 16.26 -17.25
CA ALA A 38 -7.33 15.94 -15.86
C ALA A 38 -8.53 15.30 -15.13
N SER A 39 -9.77 15.68 -15.46
CA SER A 39 -10.97 15.03 -14.88
C SER A 39 -11.09 13.54 -15.25
N VAL A 40 -10.59 13.15 -16.43
CA VAL A 40 -10.51 11.75 -16.85
C VAL A 40 -9.44 11.02 -16.02
N CYS A 41 -8.30 11.67 -15.76
CA CYS A 41 -7.26 11.13 -14.88
C CYS A 41 -7.79 10.90 -13.45
N GLU A 42 -8.59 11.83 -12.92
CA GLU A 42 -9.24 11.70 -11.61
C GLU A 42 -10.12 10.45 -11.56
N SER A 43 -10.91 10.24 -12.62
CA SER A 43 -11.80 9.08 -12.74
C SER A 43 -11.02 7.75 -12.80
N GLN A 44 -9.87 7.74 -13.49
CA GLN A 44 -8.97 6.59 -13.51
C GLN A 44 -8.35 6.31 -12.14
N LYS A 45 -7.96 7.35 -11.40
CA LYS A 45 -7.43 7.22 -10.04
C LYS A 45 -8.45 6.59 -9.09
N VAL A 46 -9.68 7.11 -9.09
CA VAL A 46 -10.77 6.55 -8.26
C VAL A 46 -11.02 5.08 -8.61
N THR A 47 -10.98 4.73 -9.89
CA THR A 47 -11.15 3.34 -10.35
C THR A 47 -10.01 2.46 -9.85
N CYS A 48 -8.76 2.92 -9.94
CA CYS A 48 -7.59 2.22 -9.40
C CYS A 48 -7.70 1.99 -7.88
N ASP A 49 -8.06 3.03 -7.12
CA ASP A 49 -8.24 2.95 -5.67
C ASP A 49 -9.34 1.95 -5.30
N PHE A 50 -10.45 1.95 -6.04
CA PHE A 50 -11.55 1.01 -5.85
C PHE A 50 -11.09 -0.43 -6.10
N HIS A 51 -10.41 -0.70 -7.21
CA HIS A 51 -9.90 -2.04 -7.53
C HIS A 51 -8.90 -2.55 -6.48
N ASN A 52 -8.00 -1.68 -6.02
CA ASN A 52 -7.02 -2.04 -5.00
C ASN A 52 -7.70 -2.36 -3.66
N ARG A 53 -8.72 -1.59 -3.27
CA ARG A 53 -9.53 -1.87 -2.07
C ARG A 53 -10.32 -3.16 -2.20
N ALA A 54 -10.99 -3.37 -3.32
CA ALA A 54 -11.76 -4.59 -3.56
C ALA A 54 -10.87 -5.84 -3.52
N ARG A 55 -9.67 -5.77 -4.09
CA ARG A 55 -8.68 -6.86 -4.03
C ARG A 55 -8.20 -7.11 -2.61
N ALA A 56 -7.81 -6.05 -1.90
CA ALA A 56 -7.44 -6.10 -0.49
C ALA A 56 -8.52 -6.78 0.38
N GLU A 57 -9.78 -6.35 0.27
CA GLU A 57 -10.90 -6.95 1.00
C GLU A 57 -11.16 -8.41 0.60
N SER A 58 -10.95 -8.75 -0.67
CA SER A 58 -11.08 -10.13 -1.16
C SER A 58 -10.00 -11.04 -0.56
N ASP A 59 -8.75 -10.57 -0.54
CA ASP A 59 -7.62 -11.32 0.02
C ASP A 59 -7.81 -11.52 1.53
N GLN A 60 -8.27 -10.47 2.24
CA GLN A 60 -8.59 -10.56 3.66
C GLN A 60 -9.73 -11.55 3.94
N ARG A 61 -10.83 -11.46 3.19
CA ARG A 61 -11.96 -12.41 3.32
C ARG A 61 -11.52 -13.85 3.03
N SER A 62 -10.65 -14.04 2.06
CA SER A 62 -10.12 -15.37 1.72
C SER A 62 -9.28 -15.92 2.87
N CYS A 63 -8.41 -15.12 3.48
CA CYS A 63 -7.63 -15.50 4.66
C CYS A 63 -8.53 -15.92 5.84
N GLU A 64 -9.52 -15.09 6.18
CA GLU A 64 -10.44 -15.38 7.29
C GLU A 64 -11.32 -16.61 7.00
N SER A 65 -11.73 -16.80 5.74
CA SER A 65 -12.47 -17.99 5.31
C SER A 65 -11.64 -19.27 5.48
N GLU A 66 -10.37 -19.26 5.05
CA GLU A 66 -9.48 -20.41 5.20
C GLU A 66 -9.23 -20.73 6.67
N LYS A 67 -9.03 -19.72 7.51
CA LYS A 67 -8.92 -19.88 8.95
C LYS A 67 -10.18 -20.50 9.56
N SER A 68 -11.36 -19.98 9.21
CA SER A 68 -12.64 -20.52 9.69
C SER A 68 -12.85 -21.97 9.27
N ARG A 69 -12.40 -22.37 8.06
CA ARG A 69 -12.45 -23.75 7.59
C ARG A 69 -11.57 -24.67 8.44
N VAL A 70 -10.36 -24.23 8.79
CA VAL A 70 -9.45 -25.00 9.65
C VAL A 70 -10.03 -25.15 11.06
N ILE A 71 -10.53 -24.07 11.66
CA ILE A 71 -11.17 -24.10 12.99
C ILE A 71 -12.34 -25.08 12.99
N SER A 72 -13.23 -24.99 11.99
CA SER A 72 -14.37 -25.91 11.86
C SER A 72 -13.95 -27.37 11.64
N ARG A 73 -12.80 -27.62 11.02
CA ARG A 73 -12.28 -28.99 10.83
C ARG A 73 -11.72 -29.56 12.14
N CYS A 74 -11.04 -28.73 12.93
CA CYS A 74 -10.42 -29.15 14.19
C CYS A 74 -11.41 -29.15 15.38
N SER A 75 -12.61 -28.56 15.25
CA SER A 75 -13.58 -28.42 16.34
C SER A 75 -14.15 -29.74 16.89
N GLY A 76 -14.03 -30.84 16.13
CA GLY A 76 -14.44 -32.17 16.58
C GLY A 76 -13.48 -32.84 17.57
N ILE A 77 -12.32 -32.23 17.83
CA ILE A 77 -11.32 -32.76 18.76
C ILE A 77 -11.67 -32.32 20.18
N ALA A 78 -11.96 -33.31 21.04
CA ALA A 78 -12.38 -33.08 22.42
C ALA A 78 -11.26 -32.57 23.35
N ASP A 79 -10.00 -32.95 23.07
CA ASP A 79 -8.84 -32.48 23.81
C ASP A 79 -8.36 -31.12 23.27
N ASP A 80 -8.36 -30.10 24.12
CA ASP A 80 -8.02 -28.72 23.75
C ASP A 80 -6.59 -28.58 23.22
N LYS A 81 -5.64 -29.35 23.77
CA LYS A 81 -4.23 -29.31 23.34
C LYS A 81 -4.09 -29.91 21.94
N GLN A 82 -4.76 -31.02 21.67
CA GLN A 82 -4.81 -31.62 20.33
C GLN A 82 -5.54 -30.72 19.33
N ARG A 83 -6.61 -30.03 19.75
CA ARG A 83 -7.31 -29.05 18.90
C ARG A 83 -6.41 -27.89 18.51
N HIS A 84 -5.70 -27.29 19.46
CA HIS A 84 -4.75 -26.21 19.16
C HIS A 84 -3.56 -26.67 18.32
N ASN A 85 -3.08 -27.90 18.49
CA ASN A 85 -2.05 -28.46 17.61
C ASN A 85 -2.57 -28.65 16.17
N CYS A 86 -3.82 -29.08 16.01
CA CYS A 86 -4.48 -29.18 14.70
C CYS A 86 -4.63 -27.79 14.06
N GLU A 87 -5.16 -26.81 14.79
CA GLU A 87 -5.34 -25.44 14.33
C GLU A 87 -4.00 -24.78 13.97
N GLY A 88 -3.00 -24.89 14.84
CA GLY A 88 -1.67 -24.33 14.65
C GLY A 88 -0.92 -24.98 13.50
N GLY A 89 -0.96 -26.31 13.39
CA GLY A 89 -0.33 -27.06 12.29
C GLY A 89 -0.95 -26.81 10.92
N ASN A 90 -2.21 -26.37 10.89
CA ASN A 90 -2.94 -26.03 9.66
C ASN A 90 -3.09 -24.50 9.45
N GLY A 91 -2.39 -23.68 10.23
CA GLY A 91 -2.31 -22.23 9.99
C GLY A 91 -3.53 -21.42 10.43
N ALA A 92 -4.46 -21.96 11.23
CA ALA A 92 -5.54 -21.15 11.81
C ALA A 92 -5.04 -20.07 12.79
N GLY A 93 -3.82 -20.26 13.33
CA GLY A 93 -3.14 -19.25 14.14
C GLY A 93 -2.50 -18.11 13.33
N ASN A 94 -2.47 -18.19 12.00
CA ASN A 94 -1.87 -17.15 11.17
C ASN A 94 -2.70 -15.86 11.24
N TYR A 95 -2.01 -14.74 11.35
CA TYR A 95 -2.62 -13.42 11.36
C TYR A 95 -3.01 -13.00 9.94
N CYS A 96 -4.30 -12.73 9.71
CA CYS A 96 -4.78 -12.09 8.49
C CYS A 96 -4.49 -10.59 8.59
N GLY A 97 -3.29 -10.20 8.16
CA GLY A 97 -2.85 -8.81 8.22
C GLY A 97 -3.66 -7.87 7.33
N SER A 98 -3.65 -6.59 7.68
CA SER A 98 -4.19 -5.55 6.79
C SER A 98 -3.41 -5.53 5.48
N PRO A 99 -4.09 -5.68 4.33
CA PRO A 99 -3.43 -5.67 3.03
C PRO A 99 -2.81 -4.30 2.76
N ALA A 100 -1.58 -4.29 2.24
CA ALA A 100 -0.94 -3.07 1.76
C ALA A 100 -1.55 -2.71 0.40
N LEU A 101 -2.17 -1.53 0.29
CA LEU A 101 -2.70 -1.05 -0.98
C LEU A 101 -1.58 -0.39 -1.79
N PRO A 102 -1.40 -0.77 -3.07
CA PRO A 102 -0.48 -0.04 -3.95
C PRO A 102 -1.02 1.36 -4.24
N SER A 103 -0.11 2.33 -4.38
CA SER A 103 -0.45 3.73 -4.66
C SER A 103 -0.87 3.92 -6.12
N CYS A 104 -1.99 4.62 -6.32
CA CYS A 104 -2.46 5.05 -7.64
C CYS A 104 -1.91 6.42 -8.08
N ASN A 105 -0.99 7.02 -7.31
CA ASN A 105 -0.47 8.36 -7.60
C ASN A 105 0.47 8.40 -8.82
N ALA A 106 1.31 7.38 -9.02
CA ALA A 106 2.21 7.32 -10.18
C ALA A 106 1.47 7.29 -11.53
N PRO A 107 0.48 6.40 -11.77
CA PRO A 107 -0.28 6.42 -13.02
C PRO A 107 -1.12 7.69 -13.18
N TYR A 108 -1.66 8.22 -12.07
CA TYR A 108 -2.38 9.50 -12.09
C TYR A 108 -1.48 10.67 -12.50
N ALA A 109 -0.28 10.77 -11.93
CA ALA A 109 0.69 11.79 -12.29
C ALA A 109 1.11 11.69 -13.76
N GLN A 110 1.34 10.48 -14.28
CA GLN A 110 1.62 10.25 -15.69
C GLN A 110 0.48 10.72 -16.62
N CYS A 111 -0.77 10.50 -16.19
CA CYS A 111 -1.94 10.98 -16.92
C CYS A 111 -2.00 12.51 -16.93
N LEU A 112 -1.76 13.17 -15.79
CA LEU A 112 -1.70 14.63 -15.72
C LEU A 112 -0.62 15.23 -16.64
N LEU A 113 0.56 14.62 -16.70
CA LEU A 113 1.62 15.05 -17.64
C LEU A 113 1.19 14.94 -19.10
N SER A 114 0.43 13.90 -19.44
CA SER A 114 -0.11 13.70 -20.79
C SER A 114 -1.18 14.74 -21.15
N CYS A 115 -1.86 15.31 -20.13
CA CYS A 115 -2.81 16.41 -20.26
C CYS A 115 -2.16 17.81 -20.25
N GLY A 116 -0.82 17.89 -20.25
CA GLY A 116 -0.09 19.16 -20.19
C GLY A 116 0.16 19.68 -18.77
N GLY A 117 0.11 18.81 -17.75
CA GLY A 117 0.60 19.10 -16.41
C GLY A 117 2.11 19.30 -16.39
N THR A 118 2.62 19.96 -15.35
CA THR A 118 4.05 20.29 -15.24
C THR A 118 4.68 19.60 -14.04
N VAL A 119 5.96 19.28 -14.15
CA VAL A 119 6.74 18.72 -13.05
C VAL A 119 7.38 19.86 -12.26
N ASN A 120 7.15 19.89 -10.96
CA ASN A 120 7.73 20.84 -10.02
C ASN A 120 8.53 20.07 -8.95
N GLU A 121 9.72 20.55 -8.62
CA GLU A 121 10.52 20.00 -7.52
C GLU A 121 10.01 20.47 -6.15
N VAL A 122 9.32 21.61 -6.12
CA VAL A 122 8.74 22.20 -4.92
C VAL A 122 7.30 21.73 -4.74
N ARG A 123 6.93 21.34 -3.52
CA ARG A 123 5.56 20.99 -3.17
C ARG A 123 4.65 22.22 -3.29
N THR A 124 3.57 22.06 -4.04
CA THR A 124 2.45 23.00 -4.14
C THR A 124 1.19 22.38 -3.52
N ASP A 125 0.19 23.19 -3.21
CA ASP A 125 -1.07 22.73 -2.60
C ASP A 125 -1.84 21.75 -3.50
N THR A 126 -1.62 21.83 -4.81
CA THR A 126 -2.24 20.99 -5.85
C THR A 126 -1.31 19.93 -6.41
N GLY A 127 -0.06 19.88 -5.97
CA GLY A 127 0.98 18.99 -6.50
C GLY A 127 0.79 17.55 -6.05
N VAL A 128 0.69 16.64 -7.02
CA VAL A 128 0.61 15.19 -6.74
C VAL A 128 2.02 14.67 -6.48
N PRO A 129 2.31 14.09 -5.29
CA PRO A 129 3.63 13.53 -5.01
C PRO A 129 3.85 12.25 -5.82
N VAL A 130 5.01 12.18 -6.48
CA VAL A 130 5.49 10.97 -7.13
C VAL A 130 6.69 10.44 -6.37
N TYR A 131 6.56 9.19 -5.92
CA TYR A 131 7.54 8.47 -5.11
C TYR A 131 8.35 7.51 -5.97
#